data_AF-A9DIB3-F1
#
_entry.id   AF-A9DIB3-F1
#
_cell.length_a   1.000
_cell.length_b   1.000
_cell.length_c   1.000
_cell.angle_alpha   90.00
_cell.angle_beta   90.00
_cell.angle_gamma   90.00
#
_symmetry.space_group_name_H-M   'P 1'
#
loop_
_entity.id
_entity.type
_entity.pdbx_description
1 polymer ?
#
loop_
_entity_poly.entity_id
_entity_poly.type
_entity_poly.pdbx_seq_one_letter_code
_entity_poly.pdbx_strand_id
1 'polypeptide(L)'
;MDTWKQLIFEANQAFQAGNWQDAEHQYLVAVSRINHLYAAHANDEQVMMAWLASYHNLSELYGRQGKADAQLSNIMIPYHQLRNRLITQADNEPIYVAILHGLKLSCKELYLFQKSQLQGSKCVDMNALTPIIH
;
A
#
# COMPACT_ATOMS: atom_id res chain seq x y z
N MET A 1 -11.34 3.09 -23.12
CA MET A 1 -10.64 3.85 -22.06
C MET A 1 -10.86 3.07 -20.78
N ASP A 2 -9.87 2.28 -20.36
CA ASP A 2 -10.01 1.44 -19.17
C ASP A 2 -9.97 2.32 -17.92
N THR A 3 -10.95 2.11 -17.05
CA THR A 3 -10.98 2.78 -15.74
C THR A 3 -9.92 2.16 -14.84
N TRP A 4 -9.48 2.89 -13.80
CA TRP A 4 -8.56 2.33 -12.80
C TRP A 4 -9.12 1.04 -12.16
N LYS A 5 -10.44 0.91 -12.03
CA LYS A 5 -11.11 -0.29 -11.50
C LYS A 5 -10.85 -1.52 -12.39
N GLN A 6 -10.98 -1.35 -13.71
CA GLN A 6 -10.74 -2.43 -14.67
C GLN A 6 -9.28 -2.85 -14.67
N LEU A 7 -8.35 -1.88 -14.67
CA LEU A 7 -6.91 -2.15 -14.63
C LEU A 7 -6.51 -2.89 -13.35
N ILE A 8 -7.03 -2.50 -12.18
CA ILE A 8 -6.79 -3.22 -10.91
C ILE A 8 -7.37 -4.63 -10.96
N PHE A 9 -8.56 -4.82 -11.54
CA PHE A 9 -9.17 -6.13 -11.67
C PHE A 9 -8.33 -7.08 -12.55
N GLU A 10 -7.85 -6.60 -13.70
CA GLU A 10 -6.97 -7.36 -14.59
C GLU A 10 -5.61 -7.64 -13.96
N ALA A 11 -5.02 -6.64 -13.28
CA ALA A 11 -3.77 -6.81 -12.55
C ALA A 11 -3.89 -7.86 -11.44
N ASN A 12 -5.00 -7.86 -10.70
CA ASN A 12 -5.29 -8.87 -9.68
C ASN A 12 -5.39 -10.27 -10.30
N GLN A 13 -6.05 -10.42 -11.46
CA GLN A 13 -6.12 -11.72 -12.15
C GLN A 13 -4.74 -12.21 -12.58
N ALA A 14 -3.94 -11.34 -13.20
CA ALA A 14 -2.57 -11.67 -13.61
C ALA A 14 -1.70 -12.04 -12.38
N PHE A 15 -1.85 -11.31 -11.28
CA PHE A 15 -1.17 -11.59 -10.02
C PHE A 15 -1.54 -12.99 -9.49
N GLN A 16 -2.83 -13.32 -9.42
CA GLN A 16 -3.26 -14.65 -8.94
C GLN A 16 -2.81 -15.79 -9.87
N ALA A 17 -2.67 -15.53 -11.17
CA ALA A 17 -2.15 -16.47 -12.15
C ALA A 17 -0.61 -16.63 -12.08
N GLY A 18 0.10 -15.83 -11.29
CA GLY A 18 1.56 -15.82 -11.24
C GLY A 18 2.23 -15.07 -12.41
N ASN A 19 1.46 -14.37 -13.23
CA ASN A 19 1.95 -13.58 -14.36
C ASN A 19 2.42 -12.21 -13.85
N TRP A 20 3.57 -12.21 -13.16
CA TRP A 20 4.05 -11.04 -12.43
C TRP A 20 4.33 -9.82 -13.31
N GLN A 21 4.81 -10.02 -14.54
CA GLN A 21 5.09 -8.93 -15.48
C GLN A 21 3.82 -8.24 -15.96
N ASP A 22 2.79 -9.01 -16.30
CA ASP A 22 1.49 -8.47 -16.72
C ASP A 22 0.81 -7.73 -15.56
N ALA A 23 0.86 -8.33 -14.36
CA ALA A 23 0.35 -7.69 -13.15
C ALA A 23 1.08 -6.36 -12.88
N GLU A 24 2.40 -6.33 -13.00
CA GLU A 24 3.20 -5.11 -12.83
C GLU A 24 2.77 -4.01 -13.81
N HIS A 25 2.68 -4.36 -15.09
CA HIS A 25 2.27 -3.41 -16.12
C HIS A 25 0.90 -2.81 -15.81
N GLN A 26 -0.09 -3.65 -15.53
CA GLN A 26 -1.45 -3.20 -15.27
C GLN A 26 -1.56 -2.38 -13.98
N TYR A 27 -0.87 -2.77 -12.90
CA TYR A 27 -0.83 -1.97 -11.68
C TYR A 27 -0.16 -0.61 -11.88
N LEU A 28 0.94 -0.53 -12.64
CA LEU A 28 1.61 0.75 -12.92
C LEU A 28 0.71 1.69 -13.74
N VAL A 29 -0.01 1.16 -14.73
CA VAL A 29 -1.00 1.94 -15.48
C VAL A 29 -2.13 2.39 -14.55
N ALA A 30 -2.66 1.52 -13.69
CA ALA A 30 -3.69 1.86 -12.72
C ALA A 30 -3.23 2.97 -11.75
N VAL A 31 -2.00 2.85 -11.20
CA VAL A 31 -1.39 3.84 -10.32
C VAL A 31 -1.24 5.19 -11.02
N SER A 32 -0.78 5.20 -12.27
CA SER A 32 -0.71 6.43 -13.05
C SER A 32 -2.08 7.09 -13.17
N ARG A 33 -3.14 6.34 -13.50
CA ARG A 33 -4.50 6.89 -13.61
C ARG A 33 -5.05 7.39 -12.28
N ILE A 34 -4.91 6.62 -11.21
CA ILE A 34 -5.43 7.00 -9.90
C ILE A 34 -4.65 8.16 -9.27
N ASN A 35 -3.36 8.34 -9.60
CA ASN A 35 -2.59 9.53 -9.21
C ASN A 35 -3.20 10.81 -9.78
N HIS A 36 -3.60 10.81 -11.06
CA HIS A 36 -4.26 11.96 -11.68
C HIS A 36 -5.62 12.25 -11.02
N LEU A 37 -6.40 11.20 -10.74
CA LEU A 37 -7.70 11.33 -10.06
C LEU A 37 -7.54 11.85 -8.63
N TYR A 38 -6.57 11.32 -7.89
CA TYR A 38 -6.31 11.74 -6.51
C TYR A 38 -5.82 13.19 -6.43
N ALA A 39 -5.02 13.66 -7.39
CA ALA A 39 -4.62 15.06 -7.46
C ALA A 39 -5.82 16.02 -7.61
N ALA A 40 -6.86 15.60 -8.35
CA ALA A 40 -8.08 16.39 -8.56
C ALA A 40 -9.13 16.22 -7.46
N HIS A 41 -9.17 15.05 -6.81
CA HIS A 41 -10.25 14.64 -5.90
C HIS A 41 -9.71 14.06 -4.58
N ALA A 42 -8.68 14.70 -3.99
CA ALA A 42 -8.03 14.18 -2.79
C ALA A 42 -8.97 14.03 -1.57
N ASN A 43 -10.06 14.79 -1.52
CA ASN A 43 -11.08 14.73 -0.45
C ASN A 43 -12.22 13.74 -0.74
N ASP A 44 -12.15 13.01 -1.86
CA ASP A 44 -13.03 11.87 -2.10
C ASP A 44 -12.43 10.61 -1.45
N GLU A 45 -13.15 10.06 -0.48
CA GLU A 45 -12.73 8.86 0.26
C GLU A 45 -12.49 7.66 -0.68
N GLN A 46 -13.38 7.44 -1.66
CA GLN A 46 -13.24 6.32 -2.58
C GLN A 46 -11.99 6.47 -3.44
N VAL A 47 -11.70 7.69 -3.91
CA VAL A 47 -10.49 7.96 -4.70
C VAL A 47 -9.24 7.77 -3.84
N MET A 48 -9.22 8.29 -2.62
CA MET A 48 -8.09 8.12 -1.70
C MET A 48 -7.84 6.65 -1.34
N MET A 49 -8.89 5.88 -1.05
CA MET A 49 -8.76 4.47 -0.72
C MET A 49 -8.34 3.63 -1.92
N ALA A 50 -8.82 3.96 -3.12
CA ALA A 50 -8.36 3.32 -4.36
C ALA A 50 -6.89 3.62 -4.65
N TRP A 51 -6.47 4.86 -4.42
CA TRP A 51 -5.07 5.29 -4.54
C TRP A 51 -4.17 4.50 -3.59
N LEU A 52 -4.53 4.45 -2.30
CA LEU A 52 -3.84 3.67 -1.28
C LEU A 52 -3.70 2.19 -1.67
N ALA A 53 -4.82 1.55 -2.03
CA ALA A 53 -4.86 0.13 -2.38
C ALA A 53 -4.00 -0.17 -3.61
N SER A 54 -3.97 0.72 -4.61
CA SER A 54 -3.16 0.53 -5.81
C SER A 54 -1.66 0.47 -5.48
N TYR A 55 -1.20 1.34 -4.58
CA TYR A 55 0.18 1.32 -4.09
C TYR A 55 0.48 0.08 -3.24
N HIS A 56 -0.42 -0.33 -2.35
CA HIS A 56 -0.24 -1.55 -1.54
C HIS A 56 -0.22 -2.82 -2.39
N ASN A 57 -1.02 -2.89 -3.46
CA ASN A 57 -0.98 -4.02 -4.41
C ASN A 57 0.36 -4.10 -5.15
N LEU A 58 0.91 -2.95 -5.57
CA LEU A 58 2.24 -2.86 -6.19
C LEU A 58 3.34 -3.25 -5.19
N SER A 59 3.18 -2.87 -3.92
CA SER A 59 4.07 -3.29 -2.85
C SER A 59 4.08 -4.81 -2.69
N GLU A 60 2.92 -5.44 -2.58
CA GLU A 60 2.81 -6.90 -2.46
C GLU A 60 3.43 -7.61 -3.67
N LEU A 61 3.17 -7.13 -4.90
CA LEU A 61 3.83 -7.64 -6.10
C LEU A 61 5.35 -7.59 -5.99
N TYR A 62 5.92 -6.46 -5.58
CA TYR A 62 7.36 -6.35 -5.42
C TYR A 62 7.91 -7.22 -4.31
N GLY A 63 7.14 -7.44 -3.24
CA GLY A 63 7.47 -8.44 -2.21
C GLY A 63 7.59 -9.84 -2.80
N ARG A 64 6.63 -10.25 -3.65
CA ARG A 64 6.66 -11.56 -4.34
C ARG A 64 7.84 -11.72 -5.30
N GLN A 65 8.29 -10.62 -5.89
CA GLN A 65 9.46 -10.60 -6.78
C GLN A 65 10.80 -10.47 -6.03
N GLY A 66 10.80 -10.38 -4.69
CA GLY A 66 12.02 -10.18 -3.90
C GLY A 66 12.64 -8.78 -4.01
N LYS A 67 11.90 -7.81 -4.54
CA LYS A 67 12.35 -6.42 -4.73
C LYS A 67 12.02 -5.57 -3.50
N ALA A 68 12.73 -5.81 -2.40
CA ALA A 68 12.43 -5.21 -1.09
C ALA A 68 12.37 -3.67 -1.09
N ASP A 69 13.29 -3.00 -1.78
CA ASP A 69 13.31 -1.54 -1.86
C ASP A 69 12.07 -0.99 -2.58
N ALA A 70 11.64 -1.65 -3.64
CA ALA A 70 10.45 -1.28 -4.40
C ALA A 70 9.17 -1.58 -3.60
N GLN A 71 9.14 -2.70 -2.88
CA GLN A 71 8.08 -3.02 -1.94
C GLN A 71 7.93 -1.90 -0.90
N LEU A 72 9.00 -1.54 -0.20
CA LEU A 72 8.99 -0.51 0.84
C LEU A 72 8.60 0.87 0.27
N SER A 73 9.18 1.26 -0.86
CA SER A 73 8.88 2.55 -1.50
C SER A 73 7.37 2.71 -1.77
N ASN A 74 6.71 1.66 -2.24
CA ASN A 74 5.27 1.68 -2.51
C ASN A 74 4.40 1.70 -1.25
N ILE A 75 4.91 1.31 -0.07
CA ILE A 75 4.21 1.50 1.21
C ILE A 75 4.43 2.94 1.71
N MET A 76 5.64 3.47 1.57
CA MET A 76 6.02 4.77 2.12
C MET A 76 5.35 5.95 1.41
N ILE A 77 5.08 5.85 0.10
CA ILE A 77 4.37 6.90 -0.66
C ILE A 77 3.02 7.25 -0.01
N PRO A 78 2.08 6.31 0.15
CA PRO A 78 0.81 6.62 0.81
C PRO A 78 0.96 6.99 2.27
N TYR A 79 1.86 6.33 3.00
CA TYR A 79 2.12 6.68 4.40
C TYR A 79 2.50 8.16 4.58
N HIS A 80 3.50 8.65 3.83
CA HIS A 80 3.96 10.02 3.95
C HIS A 80 2.90 11.03 3.51
N GLN A 81 2.21 10.76 2.39
CA GLN A 81 1.16 11.63 1.89
C GLN A 81 0.02 11.79 2.92
N LEU A 82 -0.49 10.68 3.45
CA LEU A 82 -1.58 10.71 4.41
C LEU A 82 -1.14 11.28 5.76
N ARG A 83 0.10 11.03 6.19
CA ARG A 83 0.66 11.62 7.42
C ARG A 83 0.73 13.14 7.31
N ASN A 84 1.21 13.66 6.19
CA ASN A 84 1.27 15.09 5.95
C ASN A 84 -0.13 15.71 5.91
N ARG A 85 -1.08 15.03 5.26
CA ARG A 85 -2.49 15.48 5.27
C ARG A 85 -3.08 15.51 6.67
N LEU A 86 -2.85 14.48 7.49
CA LEU A 86 -3.38 14.42 8.85
C LEU A 86 -2.93 15.62 9.71
N ILE A 87 -1.70 16.12 9.51
CA ILE A 87 -1.17 17.29 10.22
C ILE A 87 -1.91 18.56 9.84
N THR A 88 -2.37 18.67 8.59
CA THR A 88 -2.96 19.90 8.04
C THR A 88 -4.49 19.87 7.96
N GLN A 89 -5.11 18.69 8.02
CA GLN A 89 -6.55 18.51 7.91
C GLN A 89 -7.24 18.80 9.25
N ALA A 90 -8.34 19.57 9.22
CA ALA A 90 -9.17 19.72 10.41
C ALA A 90 -9.90 18.41 10.74
N ASP A 91 -10.05 18.12 12.04
CA ASP A 91 -10.63 16.88 12.56
C ASP A 91 -12.14 16.74 12.33
N ASN A 92 -12.81 17.86 12.03
CA ASN A 92 -14.22 17.92 11.70
C ASN A 92 -14.53 17.67 10.21
N GLU A 93 -13.51 17.53 9.35
CA GLU A 93 -13.74 17.29 7.93
C GLU A 93 -14.10 15.82 7.64
N PRO A 94 -15.05 15.55 6.73
CA PRO A 94 -15.50 14.17 6.45
C PRO A 94 -14.38 13.20 6.07
N ILE A 95 -13.34 13.69 5.38
CA ILE A 95 -12.20 12.87 4.93
C ILE A 95 -11.25 12.48 6.07
N TYR A 96 -11.32 13.14 7.23
CA TYR A 96 -10.36 12.96 8.32
C TYR A 96 -10.29 11.51 8.82
N VAL A 97 -11.45 10.89 9.04
CA VAL A 97 -11.56 9.49 9.46
C VAL A 97 -10.95 8.55 8.43
N ALA A 98 -11.16 8.83 7.15
CA ALA A 98 -10.59 8.06 6.07
C ALA A 98 -9.05 8.17 6.05
N ILE A 99 -8.48 9.37 6.24
CA ILE A 99 -7.02 9.59 6.32
C ILE A 99 -6.42 8.76 7.46
N LEU A 100 -7.04 8.80 8.65
CA LEU A 100 -6.62 7.99 9.80
C LEU A 100 -6.67 6.49 9.49
N HIS A 101 -7.74 6.04 8.84
CA HIS A 101 -7.88 4.64 8.44
C HIS A 101 -6.79 4.22 7.44
N GLY A 102 -6.53 5.03 6.41
CA GLY A 102 -5.49 4.77 5.42
C GLY A 102 -4.08 4.74 6.02
N LEU A 103 -3.81 5.60 7.01
CA LEU A 103 -2.57 5.57 7.79
C LEU A 103 -2.43 4.28 8.60
N LYS A 104 -3.50 3.87 9.29
CA LYS A 104 -3.52 2.61 10.04
C LYS A 104 -3.19 1.41 9.13
N LEU A 105 -3.74 1.37 7.93
CA LEU A 105 -3.43 0.34 6.94
C LEU A 105 -1.96 0.40 6.51
N SER A 106 -1.43 1.59 6.20
CA SER A 106 -0.02 1.75 5.81
C SER A 106 0.94 1.34 6.93
N CYS A 107 0.63 1.67 8.19
CA CYS A 107 1.40 1.24 9.35
C CYS A 107 1.41 -0.29 9.51
N LYS A 108 0.27 -0.95 9.25
CA LYS A 108 0.18 -2.41 9.25
C LYS A 108 1.09 -3.01 8.18
N GLU A 109 1.05 -2.50 6.95
CA GLU A 109 1.92 -2.97 5.85
C GLU A 109 3.41 -2.75 6.17
N LEU A 110 3.79 -1.60 6.75
CA LEU A 110 5.16 -1.36 7.20
C LEU A 110 5.61 -2.34 8.27
N TYR A 111 4.75 -2.63 9.24
CA TYR A 111 5.02 -3.63 10.27
C TYR A 111 5.24 -5.03 9.66
N LEU A 112 4.39 -5.44 8.73
CA LEU A 112 4.50 -6.73 8.05
C LEU A 112 5.79 -6.82 7.22
N PHE A 113 6.12 -5.75 6.48
CA PHE A 113 7.38 -5.65 5.75
C PHE A 113 8.58 -5.82 6.69
N GLN A 114 8.66 -5.03 7.76
CA GLN A 114 9.78 -5.08 8.71
C GLN A 114 9.89 -6.46 9.37
N LYS A 115 8.76 -7.06 9.77
CA LYS A 115 8.73 -8.41 10.33
C LYS A 115 9.32 -9.44 9.36
N SER A 116 8.95 -9.36 8.08
CA SER A 116 9.47 -10.26 7.04
C SER A 116 10.98 -10.09 6.83
N GLN A 117 11.49 -8.86 6.83
CA GLN A 117 12.93 -8.58 6.66
C GLN A 117 13.76 -9.16 7.83
N LEU A 118 13.26 -9.03 9.06
CA LEU A 118 13.93 -9.57 10.25
C LEU A 118 13.97 -11.10 10.24
N GLN A 119 12.87 -11.75 9.86
CA GLN A 119 12.80 -13.21 9.73
C GLN A 119 13.75 -13.74 8.65
N GLY A 120 13.87 -13.03 7.52
CA GLY A 120 14.78 -13.40 6.43
C GLY A 120 16.27 -13.23 6.78
N SER A 121 16.58 -12.30 7.69
CA SER A 121 17.96 -11.92 8.02
C SER A 121 18.69 -12.91 8.94
N LYS A 122 18.07 -14.03 9.38
CA LYS A 122 18.61 -15.04 10.33
C LYS A 122 19.19 -14.49 11.65
N CYS A 123 19.03 -13.19 11.92
CA CYS A 123 19.73 -12.49 13.00
C CYS A 123 18.89 -12.42 14.29
N VAL A 124 17.61 -12.78 14.24
CA VAL A 124 16.70 -12.71 15.39
C VAL A 124 15.86 -13.98 15.45
N ASP A 125 16.05 -14.77 16.51
CA ASP A 125 15.11 -15.83 16.86
C ASP A 125 13.84 -15.18 17.43
N MET A 126 12.78 -15.16 16.63
CA MET A 126 11.49 -14.56 17.02
C MET A 126 10.83 -15.31 18.19
N ASN A 127 11.28 -16.52 18.54
CA ASN A 127 10.86 -17.25 19.74
C ASN A 127 11.46 -16.66 21.03
N ALA A 128 12.50 -15.83 20.94
CA ALA A 128 13.06 -15.12 22.09
C ALA A 128 12.26 -13.86 22.47
N LEU A 129 11.30 -13.44 21.65
CA LEU A 129 10.47 -12.24 21.86
C LEU A 129 9.04 -12.57 22.33
N THR A 130 8.71 -13.85 22.52
CA THR A 130 7.46 -14.22 23.19
C THR A 130 7.53 -13.75 24.64
N PRO A 131 6.58 -12.94 25.13
CA PRO A 131 6.59 -12.50 26.51
C PRO A 131 6.46 -13.73 27.41
N ILE A 132 7.39 -13.88 28.35
CA ILE A 132 7.24 -14.82 29.45
C ILE A 132 6.06 -14.28 30.28
N ILE A 133 4.88 -14.84 30.07
CA ILE A 133 3.74 -14.63 30.95
C ILE A 133 4.07 -15.43 32.21
N HIS A 134 4.53 -14.73 33.24
CA HIS A 134 4.61 -15.24 34.61
C HIS A 134 3.26 -15.10 35.30
#